data_AF-A0A1M5UE16-F1
#
_entry.id   AF-A0A1M5UE16-F1
#
_cell.length_a   1.000
_cell.length_b   1.000
_cell.length_c   1.000
_cell.angle_alpha   90.00
_cell.angle_beta   90.00
_cell.angle_gamma   90.00
#
_symmetry.space_group_name_H-M   'P 1'
#
loop_
_entity.id
_entity.type
_entity.pdbx_description
1 polymer ?
#
loop_
_entity_poly.entity_id
_entity_poly.type
_entity_poly.pdbx_seq_one_letter_code
_entity_poly.pdbx_strand_id
1 'polypeptide(L)' 'MRDLLEKALKKGLVVTFSNENGYAVIRISKDGEVVASCSLGAANFRDSVEDSLQALLLDLERKGI' A
#
# COMPACT_ATOMS: atom_id res chain seq x y z
N MET A 1 1.44 10.67 -5.42
CA MET A 1 1.05 10.07 -4.13
C MET A 1 -0.43 10.28 -3.74
N ARG A 2 -0.95 11.52 -3.70
CA ARG A 2 -2.36 11.78 -3.30
C ARG A 2 -3.39 11.08 -4.20
N ASP A 3 -3.15 11.08 -5.51
CA ASP A 3 -4.02 10.43 -6.51
C ASP A 3 -4.12 8.90 -6.33
N LEU A 4 -3.01 8.25 -5.98
CA LEU A 4 -2.95 6.80 -5.73
C LEU A 4 -3.73 6.40 -4.47
N LEU A 5 -3.55 7.16 -3.39
CA LEU A 5 -4.31 6.99 -2.15
C LEU A 5 -5.81 7.23 -2.38
N GLU A 6 -6.18 8.26 -3.16
CA GLU A 6 -7.58 8.50 -3.53
C GLU A 6 -8.16 7.37 -4.37
N LYS A 7 -7.40 6.80 -5.32
CA LYS A 7 -7.82 5.62 -6.07
C LYS A 7 -8.02 4.40 -5.18
N ALA A 8 -7.11 4.16 -4.24
CA ALA A 8 -7.22 3.08 -3.27
C ALA A 8 -8.49 3.25 -2.42
N LEU A 9 -8.69 4.43 -1.86
CA LEU A 9 -9.87 4.77 -1.05
C LEU A 9 -11.18 4.65 -1.85
N LYS A 10 -11.21 5.09 -3.12
CA LYS A 10 -12.39 4.93 -4.00
C LYS A 10 -12.74 3.47 -4.29
N LYS A 11 -11.76 2.55 -4.24
CA LYS A 11 -11.98 1.10 -4.36
C LYS A 11 -12.39 0.44 -3.04
N GLY A 12 -12.56 1.21 -1.96
CA GLY A 12 -12.83 0.69 -0.62
C GLY A 12 -11.60 0.04 0.03
N LEU A 13 -10.40 0.38 -0.45
CA LEU A 13 -9.15 -0.10 0.13
C LEU A 13 -8.71 0.86 1.23
N VAL A 14 -8.32 0.29 2.37
CA VAL A 14 -7.76 0.99 3.52
C VAL A 14 -6.25 0.75 3.52
N VAL A 15 -5.48 1.83 3.39
CA VAL A 15 -4.02 1.81 3.41
C VAL A 15 -3.54 2.23 4.78
N THR A 16 -2.83 1.34 5.47
CA THR A 16 -2.27 1.56 6.79
C THR A 16 -0.74 1.56 6.70
N PHE A 17 -0.12 2.58 7.28
CA PHE A 17 1.33 2.70 7.37
C PHE A 17 1.75 2.43 8.82
N SER A 18 2.55 1.39 9.02
CA SER A 18 3.11 1.02 10.31
C SER A 18 4.63 1.05 10.24
N ASN A 19 5.31 1.18 11.38
CA ASN A 19 6.75 0.98 11.47
C ASN A 19 7.01 -0.19 12.42
N GLU A 20 7.60 -1.26 11.91
CA GLU A 20 7.96 -2.45 12.67
C GLU A 20 9.46 -2.68 12.60
N ASN A 21 10.12 -2.77 13.75
CA ASN A 21 11.56 -3.00 13.87
C ASN A 21 12.44 -2.02 13.07
N GLY A 22 11.99 -0.76 12.91
CA GLY A 22 12.71 0.26 12.13
C GLY A 22 12.43 0.21 10.62
N TYR A 23 11.59 -0.71 10.17
CA TYR A 23 11.14 -0.79 8.79
C TYR A 23 9.72 -0.23 8.66
N ALA A 24 9.53 0.60 7.66
CA ALA A 24 8.21 1.04 7.29
C ALA A 24 7.46 -0.09 6.58
N VAL A 25 6.22 -0.35 6.98
CA VAL A 25 5.36 -1.39 6.42
C VAL A 25 4.06 -0.75 5.95
N ILE A 26 3.70 -1.02 4.71
CA ILE A 26 2.40 -0.66 4.13
C ILE A 26 1.53 -1.90 4.17
N ARG A 27 0.33 -1.78 4.74
CA ARG A 27 -0.73 -2.79 4.65
C ARG A 27 -1.92 -2.21 3.91
N ILE A 28 -2.45 -2.96 2.97
CA ILE A 28 -3.69 -2.65 2.27
C ILE A 28 -4.72 -3.68 2.71
N SER A 29 -5.84 -3.18 3.21
CA SER A 29 -6.97 -4.00 3.62
C SER A 29 -8.22 -3.62 2.83
N LYS A 30 -9.07 -4.61 2.54
CA LYS A 30 -10.37 -4.43 1.89
C LYS A 30 -11.39 -5.16 2.74
N ASP A 31 -12.47 -4.48 3.13
CA ASP A 31 -13.55 -5.09 3.94
C ASP A 31 -13.08 -5.73 5.27
N GLY A 32 -11.98 -5.21 5.84
CA GLY A 32 -11.39 -5.75 7.07
C GLY A 32 -10.37 -6.88 6.86
N GLU A 33 -10.19 -7.39 5.64
CA GLU A 33 -9.17 -8.39 5.31
C GLU A 33 -7.92 -7.75 4.70
N VAL A 34 -6.73 -8.20 5.10
CA VAL A 34 -5.46 -7.73 4.53
C VAL A 34 -5.26 -8.39 3.18
N VAL A 35 -5.43 -7.61 2.11
CA VAL A 35 -5.27 -8.07 0.73
C VAL A 35 -3.83 -7.93 0.23
N ALA A 36 -3.06 -7.02 0.82
CA ALA A 36 -1.65 -6.87 0.51
C ALA A 36 -0.83 -6.26 1.65
N SER A 37 0.45 -6.61 1.71
CA SER A 37 1.41 -5.99 2.63
C SER A 37 2.79 -5.91 2.00
N CYS A 38 3.49 -4.80 2.20
CA CYS A 38 4.85 -4.60 1.71
C CYS A 38 5.70 -3.92 2.79
N SER A 39 6.88 -4.45 3.06
CA SER A 39 7.91 -3.84 3.90
C SER A 39 8.86 -3.00 3.04
N LEU A 40 8.94 -1.73 3.35
CA LEU A 40 9.85 -0.77 2.74
C LEU A 40 11.20 -0.87 3.46
N GLY A 41 12.24 -1.21 2.70
CA GLY A 41 13.62 -1.11 3.19
C GLY A 41 13.97 0.32 3.57
N ALA A 42 15.01 0.50 4.39
CA ALA A 42 15.42 1.78 4.98
C ALA A 42 15.81 2.91 4.00
N ALA A 43 15.70 2.69 2.69
CA ALA A 43 15.95 3.71 1.68
C ALA A 43 14.69 4.58 1.51
N ASN A 44 14.84 5.89 1.66
CA ASN A 44 13.88 6.95 1.32
C ASN A 44 12.39 6.53 1.29
N PHE A 45 11.79 6.45 2.48
CA PHE A 45 10.38 6.08 2.71
C PHE A 45 9.41 6.63 1.67
N ARG A 46 9.52 7.92 1.31
CA ARG A 46 8.57 8.56 0.38
C ARG A 46 8.61 7.95 -1.03
N ASP A 47 9.81 7.73 -1.56
CA ASP A 47 9.99 7.21 -2.91
C ASP A 47 9.59 5.73 -2.97
N SER A 48 10.04 4.96 -1.98
CA SER A 48 9.70 3.54 -1.88
C SER A 48 8.21 3.30 -1.60
N VAL A 49 7.54 4.18 -0.83
CA VAL A 49 6.08 4.08 -0.59
C VAL A 49 5.31 4.24 -1.89
N GLU A 50 5.68 5.23 -2.71
CA GLU A 50 4.95 5.49 -3.95
C GLU A 50 5.07 4.31 -4.92
N ASP A 51 6.29 3.83 -5.14
CA ASP A 51 6.56 2.68 -6.02
C ASP A 51 5.87 1.40 -5.51
N SER A 52 6.00 1.10 -4.21
CA SER A 52 5.38 -0.08 -3.60
C SER A 52 3.86 -0.02 -3.64
N LEU A 53 3.27 1.14 -3.34
CA LEU A 53 1.82 1.32 -3.38
C LEU A 53 1.30 1.21 -4.82
N GLN A 54 2.02 1.75 -5.80
CA GLN A 54 1.65 1.65 -7.21
C GLN A 54 1.72 0.21 -7.71
N ALA A 55 2.77 -0.53 -7.36
CA ALA A 55 2.90 -1.95 -7.69
C ALA A 55 1.79 -2.79 -7.04
N LEU A 56 1.49 -2.53 -5.77
CA LEU A 56 0.41 -3.20 -5.04
C LEU A 56 -0.96 -2.92 -5.64
N LEU A 57 -1.25 -1.66 -5.98
CA LEU A 57 -2.51 -1.31 -6.63
C LEU A 57 -2.65 -2.00 -7.99
N LEU A 58 -1.59 -2.02 -8.79
CA LEU A 58 -1.59 -2.72 -10.08
C LEU A 58 -1.82 -4.23 -9.92
N ASP A 59 -1.24 -4.85 -8.89
CA ASP A 59 -1.46 -6.27 -8.58
C ASP A 59 -2.91 -6.55 -8.16
N LEU A 60 -3.50 -5.66 -7.35
CA LEU A 60 -4.91 -5.74 -6.97
C LEU A 60 -5.85 -5.56 -8.19
N GLU A 61 -5.54 -4.62 -9.09
CA GLU A 61 -6.28 -4.44 -10.34
C GLU A 61 -6.18 -5.69 -11.24
N ARG A 62 -5.00 -6.29 -11.32
CA ARG A 62 -4.79 -7.55 -12.06
C ARG A 62 -5.55 -8.72 -11.47
N LYS A 63 -5.71 -8.75 -10.14
CA LYS A 63 -6.51 -9.75 -9.41
C LYS A 63 -8.02 -9.51 -9.52
N GLY A 64 -8.46 -8.42 -10.14
CA GLY A 64 -9.88 -8.07 -10.27
C GLY A 64 -10.52 -7.60 -8.97
N ILE A 65 -9.71 -7.11 -8.03
CA ILE A 65 -10.14 -6.57 -6.73
C ILE A 65 -10.34 -5.05 -6.81
#